data_AF-A0A4Q5VJ61-F1
#
_entry.id   AF-A0A4Q5VJ61-F1
#
_cell.length_a   1.000
_cell.length_b   1.000
_cell.length_c   1.000
_cell.angle_alpha   90.00
_cell.angle_beta   90.00
_cell.angle_gamma   90.00
#
_symmetry.space_group_name_H-M   'P 1'
#
loop_
_entity.id
_entity.type
_entity.pdbx_description
1 polymer ?
#
loop_
_entity_poly.entity_id
_entity_poly.type
_entity_poly.pdbx_seq_one_letter_code
_entity_poly.pdbx_strand_id
1 'polypeptide(L)'
;MHEQEIAASAAACELCGRTHLPLTRHHLIPQSRHNKARTKRQFDKHAMKTEIACLCRACHSQVHAVLSNQELAQNYHTVEDLRRQPEIARFAAWIANKPPGLKVTVRSHKDK
;
A
#
# COMPACT_ATOMS: atom_id res chain seq x y z
N MET A 1 21.83 -16.79 -15.98
CA MET A 1 21.38 -15.44 -16.36
C MET A 1 19.93 -15.57 -16.81
N HIS A 2 18.99 -15.10 -16.00
CA HIS A 2 17.58 -14.91 -16.42
C HIS A 2 17.23 -13.50 -15.94
N GLU A 3 17.69 -12.52 -16.71
CA GLU A 3 17.24 -11.14 -16.63
C GLU A 3 15.80 -11.11 -17.13
N GLN A 4 14.85 -11.17 -16.19
CA GLN A 4 13.47 -10.87 -16.49
C GLN A 4 13.33 -9.34 -16.48
N GLU A 5 13.46 -8.76 -17.67
CA GLU A 5 12.96 -7.43 -18.00
C GLU A 5 11.51 -7.32 -17.53
N ILE A 6 11.28 -6.58 -16.45
CA ILE A 6 9.97 -6.03 -16.17
C ILE A 6 9.75 -4.99 -17.26
N ALA A 7 9.07 -5.40 -18.33
CA ALA A 7 8.48 -4.51 -19.32
C ALA A 7 7.94 -3.28 -18.59
N ALA A 8 8.17 -2.08 -19.14
CA ALA A 8 7.61 -0.84 -18.61
C ALA A 8 6.07 -0.95 -18.55
N SER A 9 5.54 -1.53 -17.47
CA SER A 9 4.29 -2.26 -17.58
C SER A 9 3.12 -1.33 -17.31
N ALA A 10 2.02 -1.64 -17.99
CA ALA A 10 0.67 -1.18 -17.70
C ALA A 10 0.17 -1.53 -16.28
N ALA A 11 1.06 -1.79 -15.32
CA ALA A 11 0.70 -2.05 -13.94
C ALA A 11 -0.08 -0.84 -13.39
N ALA A 12 -1.28 -1.14 -12.91
CA ALA A 12 -2.15 -0.18 -12.26
C ALA A 12 -1.83 -0.13 -10.76
N CYS A 13 -1.97 1.06 -10.16
CA CYS A 13 -1.99 1.18 -8.71
C CYS A 13 -3.19 0.38 -8.15
N GLU A 14 -2.93 -0.54 -7.22
CA GLU A 14 -3.97 -1.43 -6.67
C GLU A 14 -5.02 -0.72 -5.81
N LEU A 15 -4.84 0.56 -5.46
CA LEU A 15 -5.87 1.37 -4.79
C LEU A 15 -6.65 2.26 -5.75
N CYS A 16 -5.96 3.09 -6.54
CA CYS A 16 -6.61 4.09 -7.40
C CYS A 16 -6.80 3.67 -8.86
N GLY A 17 -6.31 2.51 -9.28
CA GLY A 17 -6.45 1.98 -10.64
C GLY A 17 -5.66 2.70 -11.73
N ARG A 18 -4.97 3.81 -11.43
CA ARG A 18 -4.18 4.55 -12.42
C ARG A 18 -2.98 3.76 -12.93
N THR A 19 -2.76 3.79 -14.23
CA THR A 19 -1.63 3.19 -14.95
C THR A 19 -0.60 4.25 -15.35
N HIS A 20 0.53 3.83 -15.94
CA HIS A 20 1.61 4.72 -16.43
C HIS A 20 2.20 5.65 -15.35
N LEU A 21 2.17 5.21 -14.08
CA LEU A 21 2.75 5.91 -12.95
C LEU A 21 3.83 5.05 -12.32
N PRO A 22 4.90 5.66 -11.76
CA PRO A 22 5.84 4.90 -10.94
C PRO A 22 5.11 4.33 -9.72
N LEU A 23 5.14 3.01 -9.61
CA LEU A 23 4.59 2.26 -8.49
C LEU A 23 5.69 1.94 -7.48
N THR A 24 5.27 1.75 -6.24
CA THR A 24 6.11 1.41 -5.10
C THR A 24 5.57 0.16 -4.44
N ARG A 25 6.47 -0.67 -3.90
CA ARG A 25 6.12 -1.85 -3.12
C ARG A 25 5.70 -1.42 -1.72
N HIS A 26 4.46 -1.72 -1.36
CA HIS A 26 3.90 -1.48 -0.03
C HIS A 26 3.67 -2.84 0.67
N HIS A 27 4.37 -3.08 1.78
CA HIS A 27 4.19 -4.32 2.53
C HIS A 27 2.90 -4.23 3.35
N LEU A 28 1.93 -5.08 3.02
CA LEU A 28 0.63 -5.11 3.71
C LEU A 28 0.78 -5.58 5.17
N ILE A 29 1.78 -6.42 5.43
CA ILE A 29 2.22 -6.76 6.78
C ILE A 29 3.55 -6.03 7.04
N PRO A 30 3.56 -4.91 7.78
CA PRO A 30 4.75 -4.09 7.95
C PRO A 30 5.91 -4.88 8.57
N GLN A 31 7.11 -4.75 8.00
CA GLN A 31 8.32 -5.44 8.46
C GLN A 31 8.63 -5.14 9.94
N SER A 32 8.36 -3.90 10.39
CA SER A 32 8.51 -3.47 11.79
C SER A 32 7.65 -4.29 12.77
N ARG A 33 6.61 -4.98 12.27
CA ARG A 33 5.68 -5.80 13.06
C ARG A 33 5.95 -7.29 12.95
N HIS A 34 6.82 -7.76 12.05
CA HIS A 34 7.09 -9.21 11.85
C HIS A 34 7.58 -9.91 13.11
N ASN A 35 8.34 -9.22 13.97
CA ASN A 35 8.88 -9.81 15.20
C ASN A 35 7.89 -9.90 16.35
N LYS A 36 6.71 -9.25 16.25
CA LYS A 36 5.72 -9.22 17.32
C LYS A 36 4.99 -10.57 17.41
N ALA A 37 4.77 -11.04 18.63
CA ALA A 37 4.15 -12.34 18.89
C ALA A 37 2.78 -12.49 18.22
N ARG A 38 1.96 -11.44 18.22
CA ARG A 38 0.67 -11.41 17.53
C ARG A 38 0.82 -11.68 16.03
N THR A 39 1.68 -10.92 15.34
CA THR A 39 1.92 -11.09 13.90
C THR A 39 2.40 -12.50 13.58
N LYS A 40 3.30 -13.06 14.39
CA LYS A 40 3.80 -14.45 14.23
C LYS A 40 2.75 -15.54 14.47
N ARG A 41 1.70 -15.24 15.23
CA ARG A 41 0.56 -16.16 15.43
C ARG A 41 -0.46 -16.06 14.30
N GLN A 42 -0.55 -14.89 13.66
CA GLN A 42 -1.56 -14.61 12.64
C GLN A 42 -1.06 -14.93 11.21
N PHE A 43 0.23 -14.71 10.95
CA PHE A 43 0.82 -14.89 9.62
C PHE A 43 2.05 -15.78 9.71
N ASP A 44 2.25 -16.61 8.69
CA ASP A 44 3.49 -17.33 8.51
C ASP A 44 4.57 -16.43 7.88
N LYS A 45 5.83 -16.91 7.87
CA LYS A 45 6.98 -16.13 7.37
C LYS A 45 6.92 -15.84 5.87
N HIS A 46 6.26 -16.68 5.08
CA HIS A 46 6.09 -16.47 3.66
C HIS A 46 5.12 -15.31 3.43
N ALA A 47 3.92 -15.38 4.00
CA ALA A 47 2.92 -14.30 3.89
C ALA A 47 3.50 -12.93 4.31
N MET A 48 4.21 -12.88 5.45
CA MET A 48 4.87 -11.64 5.90
C MET A 48 5.82 -11.00 4.86
N LYS A 49 6.41 -11.81 3.97
CA LYS A 49 7.38 -11.35 2.95
C LYS A 49 6.75 -11.12 1.58
N THR A 50 5.65 -11.80 1.26
CA THR A 50 5.07 -11.82 -0.08
C THR A 50 3.83 -10.95 -0.22
N GLU A 51 3.13 -10.66 0.87
CA GLU A 51 1.94 -9.79 0.86
C GLU A 51 2.35 -8.32 0.61
N ILE A 52 2.46 -7.99 -0.68
CA ILE A 52 2.98 -6.71 -1.17
C ILE A 52 2.02 -6.14 -2.20
N ALA A 53 1.55 -4.93 -1.95
CA ALA A 53 0.77 -4.16 -2.89
C ALA A 53 1.63 -3.23 -3.75
N CYS A 54 1.29 -3.08 -5.02
CA CYS A 54 1.83 -2.14 -5.98
C CYS A 54 1.03 -0.84 -5.95
N LEU A 55 1.55 0.17 -5.24
CA LEU A 55 0.86 1.44 -5.02
C LEU A 55 1.61 2.61 -5.66
N CYS A 56 0.88 3.55 -6.27
CA CYS A 56 1.48 4.83 -6.66
C CYS A 56 1.87 5.62 -5.41
N ARG A 57 2.85 6.52 -5.54
CA ARG A 57 3.39 7.31 -4.41
C ARG A 57 2.31 8.03 -3.59
N ALA A 58 1.32 8.63 -4.25
CA ALA A 58 0.22 9.33 -3.58
C ALA A 58 -0.63 8.38 -2.71
N CYS A 59 -0.99 7.21 -3.23
CA CYS A 59 -1.74 6.20 -2.48
C CYS A 59 -0.91 5.63 -1.33
N HIS A 60 0.37 5.35 -1.57
CA HIS A 60 1.27 4.85 -0.52
C HIS A 60 1.38 5.87 0.63
N SER A 61 1.61 7.15 0.33
CA SER A 61 1.62 8.20 1.34
C SER A 61 0.29 8.33 2.08
N GLN A 62 -0.84 8.15 1.38
CA GLN A 62 -2.17 8.17 2.01
C GLN A 62 -2.35 7.02 3.00
N VAL A 63 -1.96 5.80 2.65
CA VAL A 63 -2.08 4.64 3.55
C VAL A 63 -1.36 4.92 4.87
N HIS A 64 -0.11 5.40 4.83
CA HIS A 64 0.65 5.73 6.04
C HIS A 64 0.24 7.04 6.73
N ALA A 65 -0.57 7.87 6.09
CA ALA A 65 -1.15 9.04 6.73
C ALA A 65 -2.41 8.69 7.55
N VAL A 66 -3.17 7.69 7.10
CA VAL A 66 -4.42 7.26 7.73
C VAL A 66 -4.19 6.14 8.74
N LEU A 67 -3.32 5.18 8.44
CA LEU A 67 -3.14 3.97 9.22
C LEU A 67 -1.73 3.88 9.79
N SER A 68 -1.65 3.56 11.07
CA SER A 68 -0.40 3.16 11.71
C SER A 68 0.04 1.76 11.25
N ASN A 69 1.32 1.46 11.40
CA ASN A 69 1.83 0.10 11.15
C ASN A 69 1.15 -0.97 12.03
N GLN A 70 0.61 -0.57 13.19
CA GLN A 70 -0.12 -1.49 14.05
C GLN A 70 -1.50 -1.83 13.47
N GLU A 71 -2.23 -0.82 13.02
CA GLU A 71 -3.55 -1.01 12.40
C GLU A 71 -3.46 -1.79 11.10
N LEU A 72 -2.44 -1.53 10.27
CA LEU A 72 -2.13 -2.33 9.08
C LEU A 72 -2.00 -3.81 9.43
N ALA A 73 -1.13 -4.14 10.39
CA ALA A 73 -0.89 -5.53 10.78
C ALA A 73 -2.10 -6.22 11.43
N GLN A 74 -3.04 -5.47 12.01
CA GLN A 74 -4.17 -6.03 12.75
C GLN A 74 -5.43 -6.16 11.89
N ASN A 75 -5.78 -5.09 11.17
CA ASN A 75 -7.10 -4.93 10.56
C ASN A 75 -7.03 -4.64 9.05
N TYR A 76 -5.86 -4.28 8.51
CA TYR A 76 -5.74 -3.83 7.12
C TYR A 76 -4.53 -4.46 6.41
N HIS A 77 -4.49 -5.78 6.38
CA HIS A 77 -3.35 -6.57 5.88
C HIS A 77 -3.60 -7.16 4.48
N THR A 78 -4.66 -6.73 3.81
CA THR A 78 -4.96 -7.04 2.40
C THR A 78 -5.26 -5.75 1.62
N VAL A 79 -5.17 -5.81 0.28
CA VAL A 79 -5.56 -4.66 -0.57
C VAL A 79 -7.04 -4.34 -0.41
N GLU A 80 -7.87 -5.38 -0.29
CA GLU A 80 -9.31 -5.27 -0.07
C GLU A 80 -9.63 -4.52 1.22
N ASP A 81 -8.91 -4.80 2.32
CA ASP A 81 -9.09 -4.07 3.58
C ASP A 81 -8.73 -2.60 3.42
N LEU A 82 -7.61 -2.29 2.75
CA LEU A 82 -7.22 -0.90 2.47
C LEU A 82 -8.29 -0.17 1.65
N ARG A 83 -8.90 -0.84 0.67
CA ARG A 83 -10.01 -0.30 -0.13
C ARG A 83 -11.29 -0.11 0.69
N ARG A 84 -11.48 -0.85 1.78
CA ARG A 84 -12.63 -0.71 2.69
C ARG A 84 -12.47 0.42 3.70
N GLN A 85 -11.24 0.89 3.95
CA GLN A 85 -11.02 2.02 4.85
C GLN A 85 -11.61 3.31 4.21
N PRO A 86 -12.56 4.00 4.87
CA PRO A 86 -13.31 5.10 4.24
C PRO A 86 -12.48 6.29 3.72
N GLU A 87 -11.46 6.73 4.45
CA GLU A 87 -10.57 7.83 4.05
C GLU A 87 -9.67 7.43 2.89
N ILE A 88 -9.11 6.21 2.92
CA ILE A 88 -8.30 5.66 1.82
C ILE A 88 -9.16 5.50 0.57
N ALA A 89 -10.37 4.95 0.69
CA ALA A 89 -11.31 4.76 -0.41
C ALA A 89 -11.70 6.10 -1.06
N ARG A 90 -12.07 7.09 -0.25
CA ARG A 90 -12.40 8.44 -0.72
C ARG A 90 -11.23 9.09 -1.44
N PHE A 91 -10.02 8.98 -0.88
CA PHE A 91 -8.81 9.49 -1.51
C PHE A 91 -8.52 8.78 -2.84
N ALA A 92 -8.61 7.45 -2.87
CA ALA A 92 -8.37 6.64 -4.07
C ALA A 92 -9.34 7.00 -5.21
N ALA A 93 -10.62 7.17 -4.91
CA ALA A 93 -11.63 7.61 -5.88
C ALA A 93 -11.36 9.04 -6.39
N TRP A 94 -10.96 9.96 -5.51
CA TRP A 94 -10.62 11.32 -5.91
C TRP A 94 -9.36 11.38 -6.80
N ILE A 95 -8.29 10.69 -6.40
CA ILE A 95 -7.00 10.75 -7.10
C ILE A 95 -7.03 9.99 -8.43
N ALA A 96 -7.90 8.99 -8.57
CA ALA A 96 -8.13 8.27 -9.83
C ALA A 96 -8.55 9.21 -10.97
N ASN A 97 -9.28 10.28 -10.65
CA ASN A 97 -9.79 11.26 -11.60
C ASN A 97 -8.84 12.45 -11.85
N LYS A 98 -7.58 12.37 -11.40
CA LYS A 98 -6.59 13.44 -11.55
C LYS A 98 -5.52 13.09 -12.58
N PRO A 99 -4.96 14.10 -13.27
CA PRO A 99 -3.93 13.86 -14.27
C PRO A 99 -2.73 13.09 -13.68
N PRO A 100 -2.12 12.18 -14.46
CA PRO A 100 -0.84 11.58 -14.10
C PRO A 100 0.19 12.68 -13.77
N GLY A 101 1.00 12.47 -12.73
CA GLY A 101 2.02 13.44 -12.32
C GLY A 101 1.54 14.57 -11.39
N LEU A 102 0.25 14.65 -11.04
CA LEU A 102 -0.21 15.55 -9.98
C LEU A 102 0.57 15.30 -8.68
N LYS A 103 1.31 16.31 -8.22
CA LYS A 103 2.04 16.27 -6.94
C LYS A 103 1.04 16.47 -5.80
N VAL A 104 0.77 15.38 -5.07
CA VAL A 104 -0.09 15.42 -3.88
C VAL A 104 0.78 15.34 -2.64
N THR A 105 0.61 16.31 -1.74
CA THR A 105 1.19 16.27 -0.40
C THR A 105 0.14 15.74 0.55
N VAL A 106 0.32 14.51 1.03
CA VAL A 106 -0.49 13.97 2.11
C VAL A 106 0.16 14.37 3.43
N ARG A 107 -0.59 14.98 4.34
CA ARG A 107 -0.11 15.25 5.70
C ARG A 107 -0.13 13.94 6.48
N SER A 108 1.04 13.42 6.83
CA SER A 108 1.17 12.23 7.66
C SER A 108 0.75 12.54 9.09
N HIS A 109 -0.17 11.76 9.66
CA HIS A 109 -0.42 11.78 11.09
C HIS A 109 0.71 11.00 11.76
N LYS A 110 1.68 11.72 12.34
CA LYS A 110 2.73 11.10 13.15
C LYS A 110 2.07 10.47 14.38
N ASP A 111 2.59 9.32 14.77
CA ASP A 111 2.02 8.34 15.70
C ASP A 111 1.28 8.96 16.91
N LYS A 112 0.07 8.47 17.20
CA LYS A 112 -0.69 8.79 18.43
C LYS A 112 -0.52 7.68 19.46
#